data_AF-A0A433XL45-F1
#
_entry.id   AF-A0A433XL45-F1
#
_cell.length_a   1.000
_cell.length_b   1.000
_cell.length_c   1.000
_cell.angle_alpha   90.00
_cell.angle_beta   90.00
_cell.angle_gamma   90.00
#
_symmetry.space_group_name_H-M   'P 1'
#
loop_
_entity.id
_entity.type
_entity.pdbx_description
1 polymer ?
#
loop_
_entity_poly.entity_id
_entity_poly.type
_entity_poly.pdbx_seq_one_letter_code
_entity_poly.pdbx_strand_id
1 'polypeptide(L)'
;MMTMSDKGLQTKILAAVLIAFSALIFWGTLNLAPSPFEPLGASAFPRFIAVLVAIFSIGLVFMPSEREEPELPVVADPAPELAGPVDDDQVGMRATPVMALATVGCTIVYAIALQARIVSFAISTAIFLLVLMTILTRFNPRAMPLTLVMAVVFGFGLEYVFTSVFVVNLP
;
A
#
# COMPACT_ATOMS: atom_id res chain seq x y z
N MET A 1 -23.93 4.00 16.13
CA MET A 1 -24.61 2.89 15.45
C MET A 1 -24.61 3.24 13.98
N MET A 2 -23.60 2.78 13.23
CA MET A 2 -23.34 3.18 11.84
C MET A 2 -23.90 2.07 10.95
N THR A 3 -24.91 2.38 10.14
CA THR A 3 -25.68 1.36 9.43
C THR A 3 -24.84 0.76 8.29
N MET A 4 -25.02 -0.52 7.96
CA MET A 4 -24.24 -1.19 6.91
C MET A 4 -24.31 -0.48 5.54
N SER A 5 -25.39 0.28 5.29
CA SER A 5 -25.54 1.17 4.13
C SER A 5 -24.47 2.28 4.07
N ASP A 6 -24.08 2.85 5.23
CA ASP A 6 -23.11 3.95 5.29
C ASP A 6 -21.71 3.51 4.84
N LYS A 7 -21.31 2.27 5.13
CA LYS A 7 -19.98 1.77 4.78
C LYS A 7 -19.82 1.59 3.27
N GLY A 8 -20.81 0.98 2.61
CA GLY A 8 -20.80 0.81 1.16
C GLY A 8 -20.89 2.14 0.42
N LEU A 9 -21.67 3.09 0.94
CA LEU A 9 -21.71 4.45 0.43
C LEU A 9 -20.37 5.17 0.60
N GLN A 10 -19.72 5.06 1.77
CA GLN A 10 -18.41 5.64 2.03
C GLN A 10 -17.32 5.09 1.10
N THR A 11 -17.29 3.78 0.84
CA THR A 11 -16.33 3.18 -0.10
C THR A 11 -16.55 3.71 -1.52
N LYS A 12 -17.81 3.84 -1.96
CA LYS A 12 -18.14 4.38 -3.28
C LYS A 12 -17.76 5.86 -3.39
N ILE A 13 -18.03 6.66 -2.36
CA ILE A 13 -17.62 8.08 -2.31
C ILE A 13 -16.09 8.19 -2.37
N LEU A 14 -15.38 7.41 -1.56
CA LEU A 14 -13.91 7.39 -1.54
C LEU A 14 -13.35 7.02 -2.93
N ALA A 15 -13.88 5.95 -3.53
CA ALA A 15 -13.46 5.52 -4.86
C ALA A 15 -13.73 6.60 -5.92
N ALA A 16 -14.89 7.26 -5.88
CA ALA A 16 -15.21 8.35 -6.80
C ALA A 16 -14.24 9.54 -6.64
N VAL A 17 -13.91 9.91 -5.41
CA VAL A 17 -12.92 10.97 -5.13
C VAL A 17 -11.54 10.58 -5.64
N LEU A 18 -11.09 9.34 -5.41
CA LEU A 18 -9.80 8.86 -5.88
C LEU A 18 -9.72 8.80 -7.42
N ILE A 19 -10.80 8.39 -8.09
CA ILE A 19 -10.90 8.41 -9.56
C ILE A 19 -10.81 9.86 -10.07
N ALA A 20 -11.56 10.80 -9.48
CA ALA A 20 -11.52 12.20 -9.88
C ALA A 20 -10.13 12.82 -9.67
N PHE A 21 -9.49 12.53 -8.53
CA PHE A 21 -8.15 12.98 -8.22
C PHE A 21 -7.10 12.41 -9.18
N SER A 22 -7.19 11.11 -9.48
CA SER A 22 -6.33 10.48 -10.47
C SER A 22 -6.51 11.09 -11.86
N ALA A 23 -7.75 11.30 -12.30
CA ALA A 23 -8.04 11.94 -13.59
C ALA A 23 -7.48 13.36 -13.66
N LEU A 24 -7.55 14.13 -12.56
CA LEU A 24 -6.96 15.46 -12.46
C LEU A 24 -5.43 15.42 -12.62
N ILE A 25 -4.76 14.48 -11.95
CA ILE A 25 -3.31 14.28 -12.11
C ILE A 25 -2.99 13.94 -13.56
N PHE A 26 -3.70 12.97 -14.14
CA PHE A 26 -3.48 12.54 -15.52
C PHE A 26 -3.67 13.70 -16.50
N TRP A 27 -4.72 14.50 -16.32
CA TRP A 27 -4.94 15.71 -17.11
C TRP A 27 -3.78 16.71 -16.96
N GLY A 28 -3.30 16.93 -15.73
CA GLY A 28 -2.12 17.75 -15.46
C GLY A 28 -0.90 17.27 -16.25
N THR A 29 -0.72 15.95 -16.36
CA THR A 29 0.41 15.37 -17.09
C THR A 29 0.37 15.56 -18.60
N LEU A 30 -0.80 15.81 -19.20
CA LEU A 30 -0.92 16.05 -20.64
C LEU A 30 -0.31 17.39 -21.04
N ASN A 31 -0.23 18.35 -20.11
CA ASN A 31 0.28 19.70 -20.36
C ASN A 31 1.78 19.84 -20.03
N LEU A 32 2.47 18.78 -19.60
CA LEU A 32 3.90 18.85 -19.34
C LEU A 32 4.70 18.80 -20.66
N ALA A 33 5.62 19.75 -20.81
CA ALA A 33 6.55 19.77 -21.93
C ALA A 33 7.40 18.48 -21.96
N PRO A 34 7.67 17.89 -23.14
CA PRO A 34 8.58 16.76 -23.25
C PRO A 34 9.96 17.16 -22.72
N SER A 35 10.48 16.43 -21.73
CA SER A 35 11.85 16.64 -21.25
C SER A 35 12.82 16.04 -22.27
N PRO A 36 13.76 16.81 -22.85
CA PRO A 36 14.78 16.28 -23.76
C PRO A 36 15.83 15.42 -23.05
N PHE A 37 15.89 15.49 -21.72
CA PHE A 37 16.98 14.97 -20.91
C PHE A 37 16.66 13.65 -20.21
N GLU A 38 15.42 13.15 -20.31
CA GLU A 38 14.99 11.90 -19.70
C GLU A 38 14.24 11.04 -20.73
N PRO A 39 14.65 9.78 -20.97
CA PRO A 39 14.09 8.95 -22.05
C PRO A 39 12.58 8.66 -21.92
N LEU A 40 12.06 8.70 -20.69
CA LEU A 40 10.62 8.52 -20.41
C LEU A 40 9.87 9.85 -20.19
N GLY A 41 10.59 10.95 -20.02
CA GLY A 41 10.06 12.27 -19.70
C GLY A 41 9.47 12.40 -18.29
N ALA A 42 9.50 13.61 -17.74
CA ALA A 42 9.04 13.94 -16.39
C ALA A 42 7.55 13.61 -16.11
N SER A 43 6.76 13.30 -17.15
CA SER A 43 5.35 12.94 -17.03
C SER A 43 5.10 11.43 -16.85
N ALA A 44 6.10 10.57 -17.09
CA ALA A 44 5.91 9.11 -17.04
C ALA A 44 5.52 8.61 -15.65
N PHE A 45 6.23 9.03 -14.61
CA PHE A 45 5.97 8.57 -13.24
C PHE A 45 4.59 9.01 -12.72
N PRO A 46 4.18 10.29 -12.82
CA PRO A 46 2.84 10.70 -12.40
C PRO A 46 1.72 10.02 -13.21
N ARG A 47 1.92 9.78 -14.51
CA ARG A 47 0.95 9.04 -15.35
C ARG A 47 0.78 7.60 -14.89
N PHE A 48 1.89 6.92 -14.60
CA PHE A 48 1.85 5.53 -14.15
C PHE A 48 1.08 5.38 -12.83
N ILE A 49 1.36 6.25 -11.85
CA ILE A 49 0.65 6.26 -10.57
C ILE A 49 -0.83 6.59 -10.76
N ALA A 50 -1.16 7.60 -11.58
CA ALA A 50 -2.55 7.95 -11.86
C ALA A 50 -3.32 6.76 -12.45
N VAL A 51 -2.77 6.09 -13.48
CA VAL A 51 -3.41 4.91 -14.10
C VAL A 51 -3.60 3.79 -13.08
N LEU A 52 -2.58 3.50 -12.27
CA LEU A 52 -2.65 2.46 -11.25
C LEU A 52 -3.74 2.76 -10.20
N VAL A 53 -3.77 3.99 -9.67
CA VAL A 53 -4.81 4.45 -8.73
C VAL A 53 -6.19 4.37 -9.37
N ALA A 54 -6.34 4.74 -10.65
CA ALA A 54 -7.61 4.63 -11.35
C ALA A 54 -8.08 3.18 -11.46
N ILE A 55 -7.19 2.26 -11.85
CA ILE A 55 -7.52 0.82 -11.96
C ILE A 55 -7.98 0.27 -10.61
N PHE A 56 -7.23 0.50 -9.53
CA PHE A 56 -7.60 0.03 -8.20
C PHE A 56 -8.91 0.66 -7.70
N SER A 57 -9.10 1.96 -7.94
CA SER A 57 -10.30 2.66 -7.50
C SER A 57 -11.54 2.22 -8.28
N ILE A 58 -11.40 1.97 -9.58
CA ILE A 58 -12.46 1.38 -10.42
C ILE A 58 -12.80 -0.03 -9.90
N GLY A 59 -11.78 -0.83 -9.58
CA GLY A 59 -11.97 -2.14 -8.95
C GLY A 59 -12.80 -2.07 -7.66
N LEU A 60 -12.59 -1.05 -6.82
CA LEU A 60 -13.38 -0.83 -5.59
C LEU A 60 -14.86 -0.51 -5.88
N VAL A 61 -15.17 0.16 -6.99
CA VAL A 61 -16.57 0.45 -7.38
C VAL A 61 -17.31 -0.84 -7.78
N PHE A 62 -16.61 -1.75 -8.45
CA PHE A 62 -17.17 -3.02 -8.94
C PHE A 62 -17.10 -4.15 -7.92
N MET A 63 -16.29 -4.02 -6.86
CA MET A 63 -16.23 -5.01 -5.81
C MET A 63 -17.57 -5.02 -5.06
N PRO A 64 -18.26 -6.18 -4.95
CA PRO A 64 -19.50 -6.24 -4.19
C PRO A 64 -19.21 -5.80 -2.75
N SER A 65 -19.93 -4.75 -2.32
CA SER A 65 -19.80 -4.18 -0.98
C SER A 65 -20.32 -5.13 0.11
N GLU A 66 -20.98 -6.20 -0.31
CA GLU A 66 -21.39 -7.34 0.50
C GLU A 66 -20.21 -8.31 0.60
N ARG A 67 -19.16 -7.92 1.32
CA ARG A 67 -18.42 -8.92 2.08
C ARG A 67 -19.27 -9.23 3.30
N GLU A 68 -20.32 -10.02 3.06
CA GLU A 68 -20.82 -10.92 4.09
C GLU A 68 -19.60 -11.72 4.52
N GLU A 69 -19.23 -11.62 5.80
CA GLU A 69 -18.34 -12.60 6.39
C GLU A 69 -18.97 -13.96 6.05
N PRO A 70 -18.25 -14.91 5.44
CA PRO A 70 -18.79 -16.24 5.32
C PRO A 70 -19.03 -16.74 6.74
N GLU A 71 -20.29 -16.72 7.19
CA GLU A 71 -20.75 -17.53 8.31
C GLU A 71 -20.45 -18.96 7.90
N LEU A 72 -19.26 -19.44 8.29
CA LEU A 72 -18.93 -20.84 8.20
C LEU A 72 -20.05 -21.58 8.97
N PRO A 73 -20.72 -22.57 8.36
CA PRO A 73 -21.69 -23.36 9.08
C PRO A 73 -20.98 -23.96 10.29
N VAL A 74 -21.48 -23.67 11.50
CA VAL A 74 -21.07 -24.38 12.72
C VAL A 74 -21.49 -25.83 12.52
N VAL A 75 -20.59 -26.63 11.96
CA VAL A 75 -20.69 -28.08 11.97
C VAL A 75 -20.34 -28.52 13.38
N ALA A 76 -21.36 -28.94 14.12
CA ALA A 76 -21.18 -29.65 15.39
C ALA A 76 -20.43 -30.98 15.14
N ASP A 77 -19.39 -31.19 15.95
CA ASP A 77 -18.40 -32.29 16.07
C ASP A 77 -18.95 -33.75 15.99
N PRO A 78 -18.13 -34.84 15.79
CA PRO A 78 -16.83 -35.10 16.45
C PRO A 78 -15.67 -35.75 15.62
N ALA A 79 -14.44 -35.20 15.77
CA ALA A 79 -13.10 -35.85 15.91
C ALA A 79 -12.54 -36.87 14.85
N PRO A 80 -11.22 -37.19 14.78
CA PRO A 80 -10.03 -36.65 15.47
C PRO A 80 -8.80 -36.32 14.55
N GLU A 81 -7.87 -35.52 15.08
CA GLU A 81 -6.41 -35.70 14.89
C GLU A 81 -5.77 -35.44 13.50
N LEU A 82 -5.71 -34.19 13.02
CA LEU A 82 -4.56 -33.66 12.24
C LEU A 82 -4.55 -32.13 11.99
N ALA A 83 -5.27 -31.35 12.79
CA ALA A 83 -5.22 -29.89 12.71
C ALA A 83 -4.09 -29.38 13.61
N GLY A 84 -2.94 -29.03 13.01
CA GLY A 84 -2.00 -28.11 13.65
C GLY A 84 -2.73 -26.81 14.02
N PRO A 85 -2.25 -26.05 15.03
CA PRO A 85 -2.93 -24.84 15.46
C PRO A 85 -2.98 -23.84 14.29
N VAL A 86 -4.14 -23.69 13.69
CA VAL A 86 -4.45 -22.57 12.80
C VAL A 86 -4.60 -21.38 13.73
N ASP A 87 -3.60 -20.50 13.77
CA ASP A 87 -3.66 -19.26 14.53
C ASP A 87 -4.88 -18.45 14.05
N ASP A 88 -5.91 -18.40 14.90
CA ASP A 88 -7.23 -17.77 14.69
C ASP A 88 -7.18 -16.23 14.69
N ASP A 89 -5.99 -15.65 14.47
CA ASP A 89 -5.72 -14.21 14.59
C ASP A 89 -5.92 -13.44 13.26
N GLN A 90 -6.33 -14.11 12.18
CA GLN A 90 -6.37 -13.50 10.84
C GLN A 90 -7.70 -12.86 10.42
N VAL A 91 -8.79 -13.05 11.17
CA VAL A 91 -10.13 -12.56 10.76
C VAL A 91 -10.65 -11.53 11.75
N GLY A 92 -10.14 -10.30 11.67
CA GLY A 92 -10.66 -9.21 12.50
C GLY A 92 -9.71 -8.02 12.63
N MET A 93 -9.19 -7.52 11.51
CA MET A 93 -8.23 -6.42 11.48
C MET A 93 -8.89 -5.08 11.86
N ARG A 94 -9.23 -4.90 13.14
CA ARG A 94 -9.60 -3.59 13.69
C ARG A 94 -8.34 -2.73 13.70
N ALA A 95 -8.22 -1.84 12.71
CA ALA A 95 -7.22 -0.80 12.70
C ALA A 95 -7.41 0.07 13.94
N THR A 96 -6.46 -0.01 14.88
CA THR A 96 -6.48 0.89 16.03
C THR A 96 -6.03 2.28 15.54
N PRO A 97 -6.67 3.37 16.00
CA PRO A 97 -6.32 4.72 15.58
C PRO A 97 -4.84 5.05 15.86
N VAL A 98 -4.25 4.40 16.87
CA VAL A 98 -2.82 4.49 17.19
C VAL A 98 -1.94 3.92 16.09
N MET A 99 -2.29 2.77 15.50
CA MET A 99 -1.54 2.19 14.38
C MET A 99 -1.65 3.07 13.14
N ALA A 100 -2.83 3.63 12.85
CA ALA A 100 -2.99 4.57 11.76
C ALA A 100 -2.09 5.82 11.94
N LEU A 101 -2.06 6.38 13.15
CA LEU A 101 -1.20 7.51 13.48
C LEU A 101 0.29 7.17 13.37
N ALA A 102 0.68 5.97 13.83
CA ALA A 102 2.06 5.48 13.71
C ALA A 102 2.50 5.34 12.25
N THR A 103 1.64 4.78 11.38
CA THR A 103 1.89 4.66 9.94
C THR A 103 2.08 6.04 9.29
N VAL A 104 1.21 7.01 9.61
CA VAL A 104 1.33 8.39 9.12
C VAL A 104 2.62 9.04 9.61
N GLY A 105 2.92 8.93 10.91
CA GLY A 105 4.15 9.47 11.48
C GLY A 105 5.41 8.88 10.85
N CYS A 106 5.45 7.55 10.67
CA CYS A 106 6.54 6.85 10.00
C CYS A 106 6.73 7.34 8.55
N THR A 107 5.63 7.57 7.83
CA THR A 107 5.64 8.09 6.46
C THR A 107 6.22 9.51 6.40
N ILE A 108 5.84 10.38 7.35
CA ILE A 108 6.38 11.75 7.43
C ILE A 108 7.88 11.71 7.73
N VAL A 109 8.32 10.90 8.69
CA VAL A 109 9.74 10.74 9.04
C VAL A 109 10.55 10.27 7.83
N TYR A 110 10.04 9.29 7.09
CA TYR A 110 10.67 8.81 5.86
C TYR A 110 10.78 9.91 4.80
N ALA A 111 9.72 10.70 4.58
CA ALA A 111 9.75 11.81 3.63
C ALA A 111 10.82 12.86 4.00
N ILE A 112 10.93 13.20 5.29
CA ILE A 112 11.97 14.11 5.79
C ILE A 112 13.36 13.52 5.60
N ALA A 113 13.55 12.22 5.87
CA ALA A 113 14.83 11.54 5.70
C ALA A 113 15.31 11.59 4.24
N LEU A 114 14.41 11.35 3.27
CA LEU A 114 14.71 11.49 1.84
C LEU A 114 15.05 12.94 1.46
N GLN A 115 14.31 13.91 1.99
CA GLN A 115 14.57 15.32 1.71
C GLN A 115 15.93 15.78 2.25
N ALA A 116 16.33 15.28 3.42
CA ALA A 116 17.60 15.60 4.05
C ALA A 116 18.81 14.96 3.36
N ARG A 117 18.60 14.01 2.42
CA ARG A 117 19.66 13.31 1.65
C ARG A 117 20.79 12.73 2.52
N ILE A 118 20.47 12.29 3.74
CA ILE A 118 21.48 11.81 4.72
C ILE A 118 21.93 10.39 4.39
N VAL A 119 21.04 9.60 3.78
CA VAL A 119 21.24 8.16 3.51
C VAL A 119 20.72 7.85 2.11
N SER A 120 21.37 6.89 1.42
CA SER A 120 20.93 6.40 0.11
C SER A 120 19.45 6.01 0.11
N PHE A 121 18.76 6.27 -1.01
CA PHE A 121 17.36 5.92 -1.20
C PHE A 121 17.04 4.47 -0.82
N ALA A 122 17.78 3.47 -1.32
CA ALA A 122 17.48 2.06 -1.05
C ALA A 122 17.48 1.71 0.43
N ILE A 123 18.49 2.14 1.17
CA ILE A 123 18.59 1.88 2.62
C ILE A 123 17.43 2.57 3.35
N SER A 124 17.13 3.83 3.01
CA SER A 124 16.03 4.57 3.61
C SER A 124 14.69 3.87 3.37
N THR A 125 14.42 3.44 2.13
CA THR A 125 13.19 2.73 1.75
C THR A 125 13.13 1.36 2.41
N ALA A 126 14.22 0.61 2.47
CA ALA A 126 14.26 -0.69 3.13
C ALA A 126 13.95 -0.58 4.63
N ILE A 127 14.59 0.38 5.33
CA ILE A 127 14.31 0.62 6.75
C ILE A 127 12.85 1.05 6.94
N PHE A 128 12.35 1.97 6.10
CA PHE A 128 10.96 2.41 6.16
C PHE A 128 9.99 1.25 5.98
N LEU A 129 10.15 0.44 4.94
CA LEU A 129 9.28 -0.71 4.68
C LEU A 129 9.36 -1.75 5.78
N LEU A 130 10.56 -2.01 6.31
CA LEU A 130 10.74 -2.91 7.44
C LEU A 130 9.96 -2.43 8.67
N VAL A 131 10.13 -1.16 9.04
CA VAL A 131 9.44 -0.56 10.19
C VAL A 131 7.93 -0.56 9.95
N LEU A 132 7.48 -0.14 8.78
CA LEU A 132 6.07 -0.07 8.41
C LEU A 132 5.40 -1.45 8.46
N MET A 133 6.03 -2.45 7.82
CA MET A 133 5.52 -3.82 7.83
C MET A 133 5.55 -4.42 9.24
N THR A 134 6.55 -4.09 10.05
CA THR A 134 6.62 -4.56 11.45
C THR A 134 5.51 -3.95 12.30
N ILE A 135 5.23 -2.66 12.15
CA ILE A 135 4.08 -2.00 12.79
C ILE A 135 2.78 -2.66 12.35
N LEU A 136 2.64 -2.93 11.05
CA LEU A 136 1.40 -3.48 10.47
C LEU A 136 1.17 -4.95 10.87
N THR A 137 2.24 -5.73 11.02
CA THR A 137 2.24 -7.12 11.52
C THR A 137 2.23 -7.20 13.05
N ARG A 138 2.07 -6.07 13.74
CA ARG A 138 2.08 -5.97 15.22
C ARG A 138 3.29 -6.64 15.87
N PHE A 139 4.47 -6.51 15.26
CA PHE A 139 5.72 -7.11 15.74
C PHE A 139 5.69 -8.64 15.85
N ASN A 140 4.90 -9.33 15.02
CA ASN A 140 4.87 -10.80 15.02
C ASN A 140 6.22 -11.37 14.52
N PRO A 141 6.98 -12.09 15.37
CA PRO A 141 8.31 -12.59 15.02
C PRO A 141 8.26 -13.66 13.92
N ARG A 142 7.13 -14.35 13.73
CA ARG A 142 6.96 -15.34 12.66
C ARG A 142 6.95 -14.69 11.27
N ALA A 143 6.48 -13.45 11.18
CA ALA A 143 6.41 -12.70 9.92
C ALA A 143 7.68 -11.88 9.62
N MET A 144 8.52 -11.60 10.62
CA MET A 144 9.75 -10.81 10.48
C MET A 144 10.70 -11.26 9.36
N PRO A 145 10.99 -12.55 9.13
CA PRO A 145 11.91 -12.91 8.05
C PRO A 145 11.34 -12.55 6.68
N LEU A 146 10.02 -12.73 6.48
CA LEU A 146 9.36 -12.37 5.23
C LEU A 146 9.31 -10.85 5.03
N THR A 147 9.00 -10.08 6.07
CA THR A 147 8.99 -8.62 5.98
C THR A 147 10.38 -8.05 5.70
N LEU A 148 11.43 -8.65 6.28
CA LEU A 148 12.82 -8.28 6.00
C LEU A 148 13.19 -8.54 4.54
N VAL A 149 12.88 -9.73 4.02
CA VAL A 149 13.14 -10.06 2.62
C VAL A 149 12.41 -9.09 1.69
N MET A 150 11.12 -8.84 1.94
CA MET A 150 10.35 -7.87 1.16
C MET A 150 10.96 -6.47 1.23
N ALA A 151 11.30 -5.99 2.41
CA ALA A 151 11.89 -4.66 2.58
C ALA A 151 13.19 -4.47 1.79
N VAL A 152 14.08 -5.47 1.81
CA VAL A 152 15.33 -5.46 1.04
C VAL A 152 15.03 -5.49 -0.46
N VAL A 153 14.22 -6.43 -0.92
CA VAL A 153 13.88 -6.59 -2.34
C VAL A 153 13.24 -5.33 -2.90
N PHE A 154 12.29 -4.73 -2.19
CA PHE A 154 11.64 -3.49 -2.62
C PHE A 154 12.58 -2.28 -2.52
N GLY A 155 13.38 -2.14 -1.46
CA GLY A 155 14.32 -1.01 -1.32
C GLY A 155 15.32 -0.94 -2.48
N PHE A 156 16.06 -2.03 -2.69
CA PHE A 156 17.06 -2.11 -3.77
C PHE A 156 16.42 -2.25 -5.16
N GLY A 157 15.30 -2.96 -5.26
CA GLY A 157 14.57 -3.11 -6.52
C GLY A 157 14.01 -1.79 -7.04
N LEU A 158 13.46 -0.95 -6.15
CA LEU A 158 13.00 0.39 -6.52
C LEU A 158 14.17 1.28 -6.93
N GLU A 159 15.29 1.27 -6.20
CA GLU A 159 16.50 2.00 -6.59
C GLU A 159 16.97 1.58 -8.00
N TYR A 160 17.07 0.28 -8.27
CA TYR A 160 17.43 -0.23 -9.59
C TYR A 160 16.48 0.25 -10.68
N VAL A 161 15.16 0.18 -10.45
CA VAL A 161 14.17 0.67 -11.41
C VAL A 161 14.33 2.18 -11.63
N PHE A 162 14.53 2.97 -10.59
CA PHE A 162 14.72 4.42 -10.74
C PHE A 162 16.01 4.78 -11.48
N THR A 163 17.13 4.13 -11.16
CA THR A 163 18.42 4.44 -11.78
C THR A 163 18.52 3.87 -13.20
N SER A 164 18.08 2.63 -13.43
CA SER A 164 18.27 1.94 -14.71
C SER A 164 17.11 2.11 -15.69
N VAL A 165 15.86 2.21 -15.20
CA VAL A 165 14.69 2.37 -16.08
C VAL A 165 14.30 3.84 -16.21
N PHE A 166 14.22 4.56 -15.09
CA PHE A 166 13.82 5.97 -15.11
C PHE A 166 14.99 6.94 -15.33
N VAL A 167 16.24 6.48 -15.20
CA VAL A 167 17.45 7.32 -15.31
C VAL A 167 17.40 8.51 -14.35
N VAL A 168 16.72 8.33 -13.21
CA VAL A 168 16.61 9.33 -12.14
C VAL A 168 17.70 9.03 -11.11
N ASN A 169 18.65 9.95 -10.96
CA ASN A 169 19.65 9.86 -9.92
C ASN A 169 19.02 10.21 -8.57
N LEU A 170 18.76 9.17 -7.79
CA LEU A 170 18.33 9.28 -6.40
C LEU A 170 19.54 9.57 -5.50
N PRO A 171 19.35 10.32 -4.40
CA PRO A 171 20.40 10.54 -3.40
C PRO A 171 20.76 9.28 -2.62
#